data_AF-A0A090R2B2-F1
#
_entry.id   AF-A0A090R2B2-F1
#
_cell.length_a   1.000
_cell.length_b   1.000
_cell.length_c   1.000
_cell.angle_alpha   90.00
_cell.angle_beta   90.00
_cell.angle_gamma   90.00
#
_symmetry.space_group_name_H-M   'P 1'
#
loop_
_entity.id
_entity.type
_entity.pdbx_description
1 polymer ?
#
loop_
_entity_poly.entity_id
_entity_poly.type
_entity_poly.pdbx_seq_one_letter_code
_entity_poly.pdbx_strand_id
1 'polypeptide(L)'
;MEKEHLKVSKQLLVLNFGGGANPAILLKYSRQVGKYNLTGIYHEDLDNLGGAVSSIAIPQPKTRRVTFHAARKFGDIGLEVGGIWGGGSPLNGREFQVAEGTSGNYTVLTDKIQASDNFGGKIKMTYQSGRVNAYAQAGAFGLVASNGGDYTQTFTGWRLKESGGGNQTNVLAGFTYSVGDFQIAPNFLWQKPIVGPMPNDVGAPGRLRNIIQDPFSVRSNRETTAGEILLSYDPTPATWMYEWDNDRSEDAKFAMNIGFVYRKHPTAQDAAIGFSDTRDFLIFPNSAPAEDLWEAHSRVVSKLTPELGLIANMYYGTAQANGSDERLIKRGGGDVRFIYKKVKVTGAVKVNDWGPFDYHRDFNLTYPLQMSLDISTSLGKPDWFILPDTRIGIMGTWRSLNEFSPRYSPNQAEPFADQPIISPIGFPNGSEWEIRTYVHINIGK
;
A
#
# COMPACT_ATOMS: atom_id res chain seq x y z
N MET A 1 49.42 -6.30 -6.42
CA MET A 1 48.49 -7.05 -5.55
C MET A 1 47.75 -6.03 -4.72
N GLU A 2 46.65 -5.52 -5.25
CA GLU A 2 45.88 -4.44 -4.65
C GLU A 2 44.88 -5.05 -3.66
N LYS A 3 44.97 -4.66 -2.39
CA LYS A 3 44.09 -5.15 -1.33
C LYS A 3 42.67 -4.63 -1.59
N GLU A 4 41.76 -5.50 -2.02
CA GLU A 4 40.32 -5.21 -2.03
C GLU A 4 39.88 -4.82 -0.60
N HIS A 5 39.48 -3.56 -0.43
CA HIS A 5 38.84 -3.10 0.80
C HIS A 5 37.50 -3.81 0.98
N LEU A 6 37.47 -4.80 1.88
CA LEU A 6 36.26 -5.47 2.36
C LEU A 6 35.32 -4.45 3.03
N LYS A 7 34.26 -4.04 2.32
CA LYS A 7 33.15 -3.30 2.92
C LYS A 7 32.25 -4.30 3.68
N VAL A 8 32.27 -4.21 5.00
CA VAL A 8 31.36 -4.95 5.89
C VAL A 8 30.41 -3.94 6.52
N SER A 9 29.11 -4.19 6.45
CA SER A 9 28.09 -3.40 7.17
C SER A 9 27.38 -4.30 8.17
N LYS A 10 27.34 -3.84 9.42
CA LYS A 10 26.59 -4.45 10.54
C LYS A 10 25.63 -3.40 11.08
N GLN A 11 24.36 -3.72 11.12
CA GLN A 11 23.34 -2.86 11.72
C GLN A 11 22.47 -3.69 12.66
N LEU A 12 22.38 -3.26 13.91
CA LEU A 12 21.39 -3.72 14.88
C LEU A 12 20.39 -2.58 15.05
N LEU A 13 19.11 -2.87 14.83
CA LEU A 13 18.04 -1.91 14.98
C LEU A 13 16.99 -2.50 15.93
N VAL A 14 16.78 -1.80 17.04
CA VAL A 14 15.62 -2.04 17.91
C VAL A 14 14.53 -1.11 17.39
N LEU A 15 13.46 -1.70 16.84
CA LEU A 15 12.38 -0.96 16.22
C LEU A 15 11.17 -0.98 17.14
N ASN A 16 10.74 0.22 17.53
CA ASN A 16 9.39 0.44 18.02
C ASN A 16 8.66 1.22 16.92
N PHE A 17 7.83 0.53 16.14
CA PHE A 17 7.09 1.14 15.05
C PHE A 17 5.83 1.79 15.59
N GLY A 18 5.69 3.11 15.43
CA GLY A 18 4.36 3.72 15.45
C GLY A 18 3.55 3.19 14.26
N GLY A 19 2.30 2.77 14.48
CA GLY A 19 1.41 2.35 13.39
C GLY A 19 1.31 0.83 13.16
N GLY A 20 1.09 0.05 14.22
CA GLY A 20 0.53 -1.31 14.07
C GLY A 20 1.53 -2.46 13.90
N ALA A 21 2.83 -2.23 13.91
CA ALA A 21 3.83 -3.30 13.82
C ALA A 21 4.39 -3.67 15.19
N ASN A 22 4.47 -4.97 15.47
CA ASN A 22 5.00 -5.51 16.72
C ASN A 22 6.39 -4.93 17.07
N PRO A 23 6.69 -4.65 18.35
CA PRO A 23 8.04 -4.30 18.77
C PRO A 23 9.00 -5.42 18.39
N ALA A 24 10.11 -5.09 17.74
CA ALA A 24 10.95 -6.09 17.10
C ALA A 24 12.45 -5.76 17.16
N ILE A 25 13.26 -6.82 17.09
CA ILE A 25 14.71 -6.74 16.86
C ILE A 25 15.00 -7.13 15.43
N LEU A 26 15.80 -6.30 14.75
CA LEU A 26 16.30 -6.58 13.41
C LEU A 26 17.83 -6.51 13.39
N LEU A 27 18.47 -7.59 12.98
CA LEU A 27 19.90 -7.69 12.75
C LEU A 27 20.15 -7.90 11.27
N LYS A 28 20.87 -6.96 10.65
CA LYS A 28 21.28 -7.04 9.25
C LYS A 28 22.79 -7.19 9.15
N TYR A 29 23.21 -8.18 8.36
CA TYR A 29 24.59 -8.40 8.00
C TYR A 29 24.73 -8.42 6.48
N SER A 30 25.56 -7.54 5.93
CA SER A 30 25.86 -7.52 4.49
C SER A 30 27.37 -7.59 4.27
N ARG A 31 27.78 -8.44 3.32
CA ARG A 31 29.17 -8.61 2.93
C ARG A 31 29.28 -8.86 1.42
N GLN A 32 30.26 -8.22 0.82
CA GLN A 32 30.70 -8.56 -0.54
C GLN A 32 31.76 -9.66 -0.49
N VAL A 33 31.56 -10.73 -1.25
CA VAL A 33 32.49 -11.84 -1.40
C VAL A 33 32.77 -12.03 -2.89
N GLY A 34 33.93 -11.56 -3.35
CA GLY A 34 34.24 -11.45 -4.77
C GLY A 34 33.20 -10.62 -5.52
N LYS A 35 32.55 -11.23 -6.51
CA LYS A 35 31.50 -10.59 -7.33
C LYS A 35 30.07 -10.77 -6.79
N TYR A 36 29.93 -11.31 -5.59
CA TYR A 36 28.63 -11.56 -4.95
C TYR A 36 28.40 -10.59 -3.79
N ASN A 37 27.20 -10.01 -3.75
CA ASN A 37 26.71 -9.28 -2.59
C ASN A 37 25.80 -10.22 -1.81
N LEU A 38 26.16 -10.50 -0.56
CA LEU A 38 25.42 -11.38 0.32
C LEU A 38 24.84 -10.57 1.48
N THR A 39 23.56 -10.77 1.76
CA THR A 39 22.87 -10.15 2.89
C THR A 39 22.08 -11.20 3.65
N GLY A 40 22.21 -11.20 4.98
CA GLY A 40 21.36 -11.94 5.89
C GLY A 40 20.64 -10.98 6.82
N ILE A 41 19.36 -11.23 7.08
CA ILE A 41 18.57 -10.47 8.05
C ILE A 41 17.90 -11.46 9.00
N TYR A 42 18.08 -11.23 10.30
CA TYR A 42 17.30 -11.84 11.36
C TYR A 42 16.28 -10.82 11.87
N HIS A 43 15.02 -11.23 11.99
CA HIS A 43 13.96 -10.44 12.60
C HIS A 43 13.19 -11.33 13.58
N GLU A 44 13.03 -10.83 14.79
CA GLU A 44 12.14 -11.40 15.81
C GLU A 44 11.26 -10.32 16.42
N ASP A 45 9.95 -10.59 16.43
CA ASP A 45 9.00 -9.84 17.24
C ASP A 45 9.21 -10.18 18.72
N LEU A 46 9.27 -9.17 19.57
CA LEU A 46 9.46 -9.31 21.01
C LEU A 46 8.12 -9.51 21.72
N ASP A 47 7.10 -8.79 21.29
CA ASP A 47 5.77 -8.82 21.86
C ASP A 47 4.71 -8.56 20.78
N ASN A 48 3.45 -8.87 21.07
CA ASN A 48 2.35 -8.38 20.26
C ASN A 48 2.12 -6.90 20.59
N LEU A 49 1.88 -6.06 19.58
CA LEU A 49 1.46 -4.70 19.85
C LEU A 49 0.11 -4.74 20.61
N GLY A 50 -0.03 -3.93 21.67
CA GLY A 50 -1.33 -3.64 22.28
C GLY A 50 -2.29 -2.96 21.29
N GLY A 51 -3.58 -2.91 21.62
CA GLY A 51 -4.70 -2.51 20.74
C GLY A 51 -4.33 -1.52 19.62
N ALA A 52 -4.67 -1.88 18.38
CA ALA A 52 -4.33 -1.06 17.22
C ALA A 52 -5.21 0.19 17.15
N VAL A 53 -4.70 1.23 16.49
CA VAL A 53 -5.37 2.55 16.43
C VAL A 53 -5.97 2.82 15.05
N SER A 54 -5.77 1.91 14.09
CA SER A 54 -6.03 2.09 12.66
C SER A 54 -6.14 0.75 11.93
N SER A 55 -7.05 0.63 10.97
CA SER A 55 -7.34 -0.62 10.23
C SER A 55 -6.42 -0.88 9.04
N ILE A 56 -5.63 0.12 8.64
CA ILE A 56 -4.50 -0.07 7.71
C ILE A 56 -3.26 -0.63 8.43
N ALA A 57 -3.29 -0.66 9.76
CA ALA A 57 -2.14 -0.93 10.63
C ALA A 57 -2.52 -1.94 11.73
N ILE A 58 -2.92 -3.14 11.30
CA ILE A 58 -3.30 -4.24 12.21
C ILE A 58 -2.06 -5.10 12.56
N PRO A 59 -1.78 -5.30 13.86
CA PRO A 59 -0.73 -6.18 14.33
C PRO A 59 -0.83 -7.57 13.71
N GLN A 60 0.26 -7.98 13.10
CA GLN A 60 0.40 -9.33 12.59
C GLN A 60 0.68 -10.29 13.74
N PRO A 61 0.35 -11.59 13.61
CA PRO A 61 0.80 -12.60 14.55
C PRO A 61 2.31 -12.50 14.77
N LYS A 62 2.72 -12.54 16.04
CA LYS A 62 4.12 -12.59 16.44
C LYS A 62 4.88 -13.61 15.59
N THR A 63 6.00 -13.18 14.99
CA THR A 63 6.80 -14.04 14.12
C THR A 63 8.30 -13.92 14.40
N ARG A 64 9.02 -14.95 13.96
CA ARG A 64 10.48 -14.96 13.84
C ARG A 64 10.83 -15.37 12.42
N ARG A 65 11.76 -14.64 11.80
CA ARG A 65 12.20 -14.92 10.44
C ARG A 65 13.68 -14.67 10.22
N VAL A 66 14.24 -15.45 9.33
CA VAL A 66 15.59 -15.31 8.78
C VAL A 66 15.47 -15.24 7.28
N THR A 67 16.03 -14.19 6.69
CA THR A 67 16.11 -14.03 5.25
C THR A 67 17.54 -13.97 4.79
N PHE A 68 17.79 -14.55 3.62
CA PHE A 68 19.05 -14.49 2.91
C PHE A 68 18.80 -13.92 1.53
N HIS A 69 19.74 -13.11 1.06
CA HIS A 69 19.76 -12.52 -0.26
C HIS A 69 21.17 -12.61 -0.83
N ALA A 70 21.26 -13.02 -2.09
CA ALA A 70 22.49 -13.05 -2.86
C ALA A 70 22.24 -12.36 -4.20
N ALA A 71 23.10 -11.40 -4.55
CA ALA A 71 23.05 -10.70 -5.83
C ALA A 71 24.39 -10.79 -6.55
N ARG A 72 24.33 -10.95 -7.87
CA ARG A 72 25.50 -10.92 -8.77
C ARG A 72 25.14 -10.30 -10.10
N LYS A 73 26.07 -9.51 -10.66
CA LYS A 73 25.97 -8.93 -12.01
C LYS A 73 26.91 -9.65 -12.99
N PHE A 74 26.40 -9.91 -14.19
CA PHE A 74 27.06 -10.56 -15.31
C PHE A 74 26.89 -9.66 -16.56
N GLY A 75 27.79 -8.68 -16.73
CA GLY A 75 27.63 -7.68 -17.79
C GLY A 75 26.32 -6.91 -17.59
N ASP A 76 25.43 -6.99 -18.58
CA ASP A 76 24.12 -6.33 -18.60
C ASP A 76 23.04 -7.08 -17.81
N ILE A 77 23.33 -8.30 -17.33
CA ILE A 77 22.38 -9.14 -16.59
C ILE A 77 22.65 -9.06 -15.08
N GLY A 78 21.66 -8.73 -14.28
CA GLY A 78 21.66 -8.90 -12.83
C GLY A 78 20.86 -10.14 -12.43
N LEU A 79 21.37 -10.90 -11.46
CA LEU A 79 20.68 -12.03 -10.87
C LEU A 79 20.64 -11.85 -9.35
N GLU A 80 19.45 -11.97 -8.78
CA GLU A 80 19.20 -11.92 -7.35
C GLU A 80 18.41 -13.16 -6.93
N VAL A 81 18.82 -13.78 -5.85
CA VAL A 81 18.13 -14.93 -5.23
C VAL A 81 17.95 -14.63 -3.76
N GLY A 82 16.73 -14.83 -3.28
CA GLY A 82 16.35 -14.68 -1.88
C GLY A 82 15.71 -15.94 -1.33
N GLY A 83 15.96 -16.22 -0.06
CA GLY A 83 15.31 -17.29 0.69
C GLY A 83 14.81 -16.76 2.02
N ILE A 84 13.68 -17.29 2.49
CA ILE A 84 13.11 -17.00 3.80
C ILE A 84 12.81 -18.29 4.54
N TRP A 85 13.10 -18.26 5.83
CA TRP A 85 12.45 -19.10 6.84
C TRP A 85 11.72 -18.15 7.79
N GLY A 86 10.40 -18.23 7.90
CA GLY A 86 9.61 -17.32 8.72
C GLY A 86 8.31 -17.94 9.20
N GLY A 87 7.87 -17.57 10.40
CA GLY A 87 6.65 -18.08 11.02
C GLY A 87 6.93 -18.96 12.24
N GLY A 88 7.79 -19.96 12.09
CA GLY A 88 8.44 -20.74 13.15
C GLY A 88 7.58 -20.98 14.39
N SER A 89 8.17 -20.86 15.58
CA SER A 89 7.40 -20.64 16.80
C SER A 89 7.13 -19.14 16.92
N PRO A 90 5.88 -18.67 17.15
CA PRO A 90 4.72 -19.42 17.67
C PRO A 90 3.68 -19.88 16.63
N LEU A 91 3.93 -19.82 15.32
CA LEU A 91 2.90 -20.13 14.31
C LEU A 91 2.76 -21.63 14.01
N ASN A 92 3.84 -22.41 14.10
CA ASN A 92 3.81 -23.85 13.91
C ASN A 92 2.83 -24.51 14.89
N GLY A 93 1.97 -25.39 14.37
CA GLY A 93 0.93 -26.09 15.13
C GLY A 93 -0.36 -25.29 15.33
N ARG A 94 -0.43 -24.01 14.96
CA ARG A 94 -1.70 -23.27 14.95
C ARG A 94 -2.63 -23.83 13.90
N GLU A 95 -3.89 -23.95 14.28
CA GLU A 95 -4.95 -24.45 13.41
C GLU A 95 -5.48 -23.36 12.48
N PHE A 96 -5.88 -23.74 11.27
CA PHE A 96 -6.61 -22.90 10.33
C PHE A 96 -7.65 -23.73 9.58
N GLN A 97 -8.71 -23.07 9.12
CA GLN A 97 -9.77 -23.71 8.35
C GLN A 97 -9.54 -23.57 6.84
N VAL A 98 -10.04 -24.58 6.12
CA VAL A 98 -10.17 -24.60 4.66
C VAL A 98 -11.58 -25.08 4.32
N ALA A 99 -12.21 -24.47 3.32
CA ALA A 99 -13.49 -24.93 2.80
C ALA A 99 -13.28 -25.60 1.44
N GLU A 100 -13.79 -26.81 1.28
CA GLU A 100 -13.82 -27.55 0.01
C GLU A 100 -15.27 -27.74 -0.45
N GLY A 101 -15.54 -27.56 -1.74
CA GLY A 101 -16.87 -27.71 -2.31
C GLY A 101 -17.33 -26.48 -3.08
N THR A 102 -18.65 -26.31 -3.20
CA THR A 102 -19.28 -25.23 -3.96
C THR A 102 -20.28 -24.48 -3.08
N SER A 103 -20.70 -23.30 -3.53
CA SER A 103 -21.72 -22.50 -2.84
C SER A 103 -22.90 -23.33 -2.36
N GLY A 104 -23.24 -23.20 -1.08
CA GLY A 104 -24.30 -23.96 -0.40
C GLY A 104 -23.95 -25.40 0.01
N ASN A 105 -22.78 -25.94 -0.36
CA ASN A 105 -22.33 -27.28 0.01
C ASN A 105 -20.80 -27.33 0.19
N TYR A 106 -20.36 -26.95 1.39
CA TYR A 106 -18.95 -26.94 1.77
C TYR A 106 -18.65 -27.97 2.84
N THR A 107 -17.52 -28.65 2.69
CA THR A 107 -16.84 -29.40 3.75
C THR A 107 -15.78 -28.51 4.37
N VAL A 108 -15.90 -28.26 5.67
CA VAL A 108 -14.92 -27.45 6.42
C VAL A 108 -13.90 -28.39 7.04
N LEU A 109 -12.64 -28.23 6.64
CA LEU A 109 -11.50 -28.97 7.14
C LEU A 109 -10.64 -28.08 8.04
N THR A 110 -10.04 -28.67 9.06
CA THR A 110 -9.06 -28.01 9.92
C THR A 110 -7.68 -28.62 9.68
N ASP A 111 -6.70 -27.79 9.37
CA ASP A 111 -5.30 -28.18 9.22
C ASP A 111 -4.41 -27.35 10.17
N LYS A 112 -3.12 -27.70 10.27
CA LYS A 112 -2.14 -27.06 11.15
C LYS A 112 -0.94 -26.58 10.36
N ILE A 113 -0.42 -25.42 10.76
CA ILE A 113 0.85 -24.91 10.22
C ILE A 113 1.97 -25.91 10.51
N GLN A 114 2.66 -26.31 9.45
CA GLN A 114 3.76 -27.25 9.49
C GLN A 114 5.11 -26.55 9.30
N ALA A 115 6.19 -27.26 9.61
CA ALA A 115 7.54 -26.72 9.44
C ALA A 115 7.83 -26.29 7.98
N SER A 116 7.25 -27.00 7.00
CA SER A 116 7.35 -26.70 5.57
C SER A 116 6.75 -25.36 5.17
N ASP A 117 5.72 -24.89 5.89
CA ASP A 117 5.01 -23.63 5.60
C ASP A 117 5.84 -22.39 5.93
N ASN A 118 6.97 -22.58 6.61
CA ASN A 118 7.86 -21.49 6.99
C ASN A 118 8.81 -21.08 5.87
N PHE A 119 8.97 -21.91 4.84
CA PHE A 119 9.98 -21.69 3.82
C PHE A 119 9.41 -20.94 2.61
N GLY A 120 10.25 -20.10 2.02
CA GLY A 120 9.94 -19.44 0.76
C GLY A 120 11.20 -19.01 0.03
N GLY A 121 11.06 -18.72 -1.25
CA GLY A 121 12.15 -18.29 -2.11
C GLY A 121 11.67 -17.32 -3.17
N LYS A 122 12.58 -16.45 -3.61
CA LYS A 122 12.35 -15.48 -4.67
C LYS A 122 13.58 -15.42 -5.56
N ILE A 123 13.37 -15.37 -6.86
CA ILE A 123 14.42 -15.09 -7.85
C ILE A 123 14.02 -13.85 -8.63
N LYS A 124 15.00 -13.01 -8.95
CA LYS A 124 14.83 -11.83 -9.79
C LYS A 124 15.99 -11.74 -10.76
N MET A 125 15.66 -11.57 -12.02
CA MET A 125 16.60 -11.29 -13.10
C MET A 125 16.33 -9.90 -13.63
N THR A 126 17.39 -9.15 -13.86
CA THR A 126 17.37 -7.84 -14.51
C THR A 126 18.25 -7.87 -15.74
N TYR A 127 17.87 -7.11 -16.77
CA TYR A 127 18.62 -6.88 -17.98
C TYR A 127 18.60 -5.37 -18.26
N GLN A 128 19.76 -4.79 -18.54
CA GLN A 128 19.89 -3.37 -18.84
C GLN A 128 20.85 -3.18 -20.00
N SER A 129 20.34 -2.80 -21.18
CA SER A 129 21.18 -2.53 -22.34
C SER A 129 20.56 -1.50 -23.28
N GLY A 130 21.31 -0.44 -23.56
CA GLY A 130 20.89 0.63 -24.47
C GLY A 130 19.55 1.24 -24.05
N ARG A 131 18.54 1.10 -24.94
CA ARG A 131 17.19 1.66 -24.76
C ARG A 131 16.23 0.75 -23.99
N VAL A 132 16.65 -0.47 -23.66
CA VAL A 132 15.79 -1.49 -23.07
C VAL A 132 16.31 -1.86 -21.69
N ASN A 133 15.42 -1.79 -20.69
CA ASN A 133 15.61 -2.48 -19.42
C ASN A 133 14.48 -3.48 -19.26
N ALA A 134 14.76 -4.68 -18.75
CA ALA A 134 13.74 -5.71 -18.52
C ALA A 134 14.02 -6.44 -17.21
N TYR A 135 12.97 -6.85 -16.52
CA TYR A 135 13.10 -7.70 -15.35
C TYR A 135 12.02 -8.76 -15.34
N ALA A 136 12.34 -9.87 -14.71
CA ALA A 136 11.39 -10.89 -14.33
C ALA A 136 11.74 -11.38 -12.94
N GLN A 137 10.74 -11.56 -12.10
CA GLN A 137 10.88 -12.18 -10.79
C GLN A 137 9.78 -13.21 -10.59
N ALA A 138 10.12 -14.24 -9.82
CA ALA A 138 9.19 -15.27 -9.39
C ALA A 138 9.43 -15.58 -7.92
N GLY A 139 8.36 -15.85 -7.19
CA GLY A 139 8.41 -16.20 -5.77
C GLY A 139 7.45 -17.31 -5.43
N ALA A 140 7.82 -18.13 -4.45
CA ALA A 140 6.97 -19.14 -3.83
C ALA A 140 7.19 -19.07 -2.32
N PHE A 141 6.11 -18.86 -1.56
CA PHE A 141 6.15 -18.62 -0.13
C PHE A 141 5.12 -19.49 0.56
N GLY A 142 5.56 -20.31 1.53
CA GLY A 142 4.70 -21.09 2.41
C GLY A 142 3.74 -20.22 3.22
N LEU A 143 2.78 -20.85 3.90
CA LEU A 143 1.60 -20.18 4.46
C LEU A 143 1.93 -18.99 5.37
N VAL A 144 3.03 -19.08 6.12
CA VAL A 144 3.46 -18.08 7.10
C VAL A 144 4.82 -17.43 6.75
N ALA A 145 5.37 -17.75 5.59
CA ALA A 145 6.65 -17.23 5.09
C ALA A 145 6.53 -15.79 4.53
N SER A 146 6.05 -14.85 5.35
CA SER A 146 5.79 -13.46 4.97
C SER A 146 7.03 -12.56 5.14
N ASN A 147 7.37 -11.77 4.12
CA ASN A 147 8.51 -10.83 4.15
C ASN A 147 8.12 -9.35 3.90
N GLY A 148 6.85 -9.09 3.55
CA GLY A 148 6.41 -7.76 3.13
C GLY A 148 6.83 -7.44 1.68
N GLY A 149 6.08 -6.57 1.02
CA GLY A 149 6.26 -6.26 -0.39
C GLY A 149 7.63 -5.65 -0.71
N ASP A 150 8.14 -5.95 -1.90
CA ASP A 150 9.35 -5.32 -2.42
C ASP A 150 9.03 -3.94 -3.03
N TYR A 151 9.28 -2.90 -2.24
CA TYR A 151 9.10 -1.50 -2.65
C TYR A 151 10.28 -0.94 -3.45
N THR A 152 11.30 -1.76 -3.73
CA THR A 152 12.44 -1.32 -4.54
C THR A 152 11.97 -0.93 -5.93
N GLN A 153 12.35 0.27 -6.35
CA GLN A 153 12.13 0.71 -7.70
C GLN A 153 13.17 0.08 -8.62
N THR A 154 12.73 -0.77 -9.55
CA THR A 154 13.65 -1.53 -10.40
C THR A 154 14.13 -0.71 -11.59
N PHE A 155 13.23 -0.15 -12.40
CA PHE A 155 13.60 0.68 -13.57
C PHE A 155 12.71 1.89 -13.84
N THR A 156 11.51 1.95 -13.25
CA THR A 156 10.51 3.01 -13.45
C THR A 156 9.44 2.92 -12.36
N GLY A 157 8.56 3.91 -12.30
CA GLY A 157 7.56 4.08 -11.24
C GLY A 157 6.33 3.20 -11.36
N TRP A 158 6.49 1.93 -11.72
CA TRP A 158 5.41 0.95 -11.71
C TRP A 158 4.74 0.90 -10.34
N ARG A 159 3.40 0.99 -10.32
CA ARG A 159 2.57 0.78 -9.12
C ARG A 159 2.19 -0.67 -8.92
N LEU A 160 2.26 -1.50 -9.97
CA LEU A 160 1.99 -2.92 -9.87
C LEU A 160 3.18 -3.64 -9.22
N LYS A 161 2.95 -4.12 -8.01
CA LYS A 161 3.94 -4.80 -7.17
C LYS A 161 3.33 -6.09 -6.62
N GLU A 162 4.18 -7.05 -6.32
CA GLU A 162 3.79 -8.23 -5.55
C GLU A 162 3.66 -7.88 -4.05
N SER A 163 2.83 -8.64 -3.34
CA SER A 163 2.44 -8.31 -1.96
C SER A 163 3.52 -8.62 -0.90
N GLY A 164 4.44 -9.53 -1.20
CA GLY A 164 5.44 -10.06 -0.28
C GLY A 164 4.89 -10.84 0.91
N GLY A 165 3.58 -11.13 0.90
CA GLY A 165 2.91 -11.95 1.90
C GLY A 165 3.30 -13.43 1.80
N GLY A 166 3.04 -14.17 2.88
CA GLY A 166 3.03 -15.63 2.84
C GLY A 166 1.85 -16.18 2.05
N ASN A 167 1.74 -17.50 1.96
CA ASN A 167 0.65 -18.21 1.29
C ASN A 167 0.47 -17.74 -0.17
N GLN A 168 1.54 -17.78 -0.99
CA GLN A 168 1.41 -17.44 -2.41
C GLN A 168 2.57 -17.91 -3.28
N THR A 169 2.24 -18.11 -4.56
CA THR A 169 3.18 -18.13 -5.68
C THR A 169 2.92 -16.93 -6.56
N ASN A 170 3.96 -16.22 -6.99
CA ASN A 170 3.84 -15.07 -7.88
C ASN A 170 4.91 -15.02 -8.96
N VAL A 171 4.57 -14.36 -10.07
CA VAL A 171 5.45 -13.99 -11.16
C VAL A 171 5.17 -12.53 -11.50
N LEU A 172 6.21 -11.71 -11.57
CA LEU A 172 6.12 -10.31 -11.95
C LEU A 172 7.20 -10.02 -13.00
N ALA A 173 6.80 -9.47 -14.15
CA ALA A 173 7.73 -9.16 -15.23
C ALA A 173 7.33 -7.88 -15.95
N GLY A 174 8.32 -7.08 -16.32
CA GLY A 174 8.11 -5.84 -17.04
C GLY A 174 9.36 -5.38 -17.77
N PHE A 175 9.18 -4.45 -18.69
CA PHE A 175 10.30 -3.84 -19.41
C PHE A 175 10.04 -2.37 -19.65
N THR A 176 11.11 -1.60 -19.84
CA THR A 176 11.06 -0.20 -20.26
C THR A 176 11.72 -0.09 -21.62
N TYR A 177 11.12 0.68 -22.51
CA TYR A 177 11.70 1.07 -23.79
C TYR A 177 11.75 2.59 -23.89
N SER A 178 12.95 3.15 -23.97
CA SER A 178 13.17 4.61 -24.02
C SER A 178 13.52 5.09 -25.43
N VAL A 179 12.84 6.13 -25.90
CA VAL A 179 13.09 6.81 -27.20
C VAL A 179 13.02 8.32 -27.01
N GLY A 180 14.17 8.97 -27.11
CA GLY A 180 14.28 10.39 -26.74
C GLY A 180 13.88 10.58 -25.28
N ASP A 181 12.98 11.52 -25.04
CA ASP A 181 12.44 11.85 -23.71
C ASP A 181 11.25 10.97 -23.31
N PHE A 182 10.82 10.05 -24.18
CA PHE A 182 9.70 9.15 -23.92
C PHE A 182 10.14 7.79 -23.42
N GLN A 183 9.38 7.23 -22.48
CA GLN A 183 9.52 5.85 -22.02
C GLN A 183 8.17 5.13 -22.04
N ILE A 184 8.17 3.92 -22.59
CA ILE A 184 7.04 2.98 -22.56
C ILE A 184 7.40 1.85 -21.61
N ALA A 185 6.55 1.57 -20.63
CA ALA A 185 6.88 0.61 -19.58
C ALA A 185 5.69 -0.27 -19.17
N PRO A 186 5.46 -1.41 -19.86
CA PRO A 186 4.51 -2.41 -19.42
C PRO A 186 5.07 -3.28 -18.28
N ASN A 187 4.17 -3.79 -17.45
CA ASN A 187 4.45 -4.67 -16.32
C ASN A 187 3.27 -5.62 -16.08
N PHE A 188 3.54 -6.86 -15.71
CA PHE A 188 2.54 -7.92 -15.59
C PHE A 188 2.76 -8.71 -14.30
N LEU A 189 1.69 -8.91 -13.55
CA LEU A 189 1.66 -9.70 -12.33
C LEU A 189 0.71 -10.88 -12.51
N TRP A 190 1.19 -12.06 -12.15
CA TRP A 190 0.34 -13.19 -11.81
C TRP A 190 0.67 -13.62 -10.39
N GLN A 191 -0.34 -13.83 -9.56
CA GLN A 191 -0.17 -14.41 -8.24
C GLN A 191 -1.37 -15.29 -7.88
N LYS A 192 -1.10 -16.33 -7.10
CA LYS A 192 -2.12 -17.26 -6.61
C LYS A 192 -1.75 -17.74 -5.21
N PRO A 193 -2.70 -17.77 -4.26
CA PRO A 193 -2.45 -18.32 -2.94
C PRO A 193 -2.34 -19.85 -2.99
N ILE A 194 -1.56 -20.43 -2.07
CA ILE A 194 -1.45 -21.90 -1.92
C ILE A 194 -2.78 -22.43 -1.39
N VAL A 195 -3.29 -21.79 -0.34
CA VAL A 195 -4.62 -22.01 0.24
C VAL A 195 -5.49 -20.80 -0.07
N GLY A 196 -6.56 -21.01 -0.85
CA GLY A 196 -7.51 -19.96 -1.24
C GLY A 196 -8.29 -19.36 -0.05
N PRO A 197 -8.95 -18.20 -0.23
CA PRO A 197 -9.77 -17.56 0.81
C PRO A 197 -10.95 -18.43 1.23
N MET A 198 -11.49 -18.19 2.41
CA MET A 198 -12.77 -18.80 2.81
C MET A 198 -13.93 -18.18 2.02
N PRO A 199 -14.93 -18.96 1.57
CA PRO A 199 -16.12 -18.43 0.91
C PRO A 199 -16.96 -17.54 1.84
N ASN A 200 -17.51 -16.44 1.31
CA ASN A 200 -18.40 -15.54 2.09
C ASN A 200 -19.68 -16.24 2.56
N ASP A 201 -20.14 -17.28 1.85
CA ASP A 201 -21.33 -18.06 2.16
C ASP A 201 -21.02 -19.34 2.96
N VAL A 202 -19.82 -19.44 3.56
CA VAL A 202 -19.45 -20.59 4.38
C VAL A 202 -20.32 -20.64 5.65
N GLY A 203 -21.04 -21.75 5.83
CA GLY A 203 -21.85 -22.00 7.01
C GLY A 203 -21.04 -22.56 8.18
N ALA A 204 -21.61 -22.50 9.39
CA ALA A 204 -21.03 -23.14 10.57
C ALA A 204 -20.80 -24.65 10.32
N PRO A 205 -19.67 -25.23 10.75
CA PRO A 205 -18.66 -24.68 11.66
C PRO A 205 -17.59 -23.77 11.02
N GLY A 206 -17.68 -23.50 9.71
CA GLY A 206 -16.76 -22.63 9.00
C GLY A 206 -16.97 -21.16 9.31
N ARG A 207 -15.87 -20.39 9.22
CA ARG A 207 -15.88 -18.93 9.29
C ARG A 207 -14.83 -18.34 8.35
N LEU A 208 -14.98 -17.07 8.01
CA LEU A 208 -13.89 -16.34 7.36
C LEU A 208 -12.67 -16.28 8.27
N ARG A 209 -11.48 -16.49 7.68
CA ARG A 209 -10.23 -16.32 8.43
C ARG A 209 -9.94 -14.85 8.62
N ASN A 210 -9.15 -14.52 9.64
CA ASN A 210 -8.68 -13.17 9.89
C ASN A 210 -7.33 -13.21 10.60
N ILE A 211 -6.58 -12.11 10.48
CA ILE A 211 -5.18 -12.07 10.93
C ILE A 211 -5.01 -12.12 12.45
N ILE A 212 -6.09 -11.90 13.21
CA ILE A 212 -6.07 -11.95 14.68
C ILE A 212 -6.20 -13.40 15.16
N GLN A 213 -7.16 -14.15 14.62
CA GLN A 213 -7.51 -15.49 15.10
C GLN A 213 -6.76 -16.61 14.37
N ASP A 214 -6.35 -16.37 13.12
CA ASP A 214 -5.72 -17.37 12.26
C ASP A 214 -4.23 -17.08 12.07
N PRO A 215 -3.41 -18.09 11.72
CA PRO A 215 -1.99 -17.90 11.45
C PRO A 215 -1.70 -17.05 10.20
N PHE A 216 -2.64 -16.97 9.26
CA PHE A 216 -2.57 -16.15 8.07
C PHE A 216 -4.00 -15.80 7.58
N SER A 217 -4.11 -14.83 6.68
CA SER A 217 -5.35 -14.54 5.95
C SER A 217 -5.05 -14.19 4.49
N VAL A 218 -5.99 -14.49 3.59
CA VAL A 218 -5.89 -14.20 2.15
C VAL A 218 -6.47 -12.83 1.87
N ARG A 219 -5.61 -11.84 1.62
CA ARG A 219 -6.00 -10.46 1.31
C ARG A 219 -5.24 -9.94 0.09
N SER A 220 -4.12 -9.27 0.28
CA SER A 220 -3.27 -8.77 -0.81
C SER A 220 -2.58 -9.87 -1.62
N ASN A 221 -2.47 -11.08 -1.05
CA ASN A 221 -1.99 -12.32 -1.66
C ASN A 221 -3.10 -13.15 -2.33
N ARG A 222 -4.34 -12.61 -2.44
CA ARG A 222 -5.42 -13.28 -3.18
C ARG A 222 -5.06 -13.50 -4.64
N GLU A 223 -5.73 -14.46 -5.27
CA GLU A 223 -5.52 -14.74 -6.69
C GLU A 223 -5.71 -13.48 -7.52
N THR A 224 -4.71 -13.14 -8.34
CA THR A 224 -4.70 -11.91 -9.13
C THR A 224 -3.93 -12.12 -10.42
N THR A 225 -4.54 -11.71 -11.52
CA THR A 225 -3.83 -11.45 -12.78
C THR A 225 -3.95 -9.98 -13.09
N ALA A 226 -2.84 -9.29 -13.31
CA ALA A 226 -2.84 -7.85 -13.48
C ALA A 226 -1.81 -7.39 -14.50
N GLY A 227 -2.14 -6.27 -15.14
CA GLY A 227 -1.27 -5.58 -16.09
C GLY A 227 -1.22 -4.10 -15.76
N GLU A 228 -0.05 -3.51 -15.97
CA GLU A 228 0.18 -2.09 -15.90
C GLU A 228 0.89 -1.63 -17.17
N ILE A 229 0.47 -0.50 -17.71
CA ILE A 229 1.23 0.26 -18.69
C ILE A 229 1.53 1.63 -18.10
N LEU A 230 2.78 2.07 -18.20
CA LEU A 230 3.21 3.39 -17.80
C LEU A 230 3.88 4.06 -19.00
N LEU A 231 3.41 5.25 -19.35
CA LEU A 231 4.01 6.11 -20.35
C LEU A 231 4.57 7.32 -19.63
N SER A 232 5.81 7.67 -19.92
CA SER A 232 6.50 8.78 -19.29
C SER A 232 7.12 9.68 -20.35
N TYR A 233 7.04 10.97 -20.11
CA TYR A 233 7.77 12.01 -20.83
C TYR A 233 8.60 12.78 -19.80
N ASP A 234 9.91 12.70 -19.93
CA ASP A 234 10.87 13.30 -19.02
C ASP A 234 12.08 13.81 -19.83
N PRO A 235 12.18 15.12 -20.07
CA PRO A 235 13.29 15.72 -20.81
C PRO A 235 14.58 15.85 -19.98
N THR A 236 14.52 15.57 -18.67
CA THR A 236 15.63 15.70 -17.71
C THR A 236 15.81 14.40 -16.93
N PRO A 237 16.15 13.28 -17.62
CA PRO A 237 16.22 11.95 -16.99
C PRO A 237 17.31 11.82 -15.90
N ALA A 238 18.16 12.84 -15.74
CA ALA A 238 19.13 12.93 -14.66
C ALA A 238 18.50 13.23 -13.29
N THR A 239 17.29 13.81 -13.25
CA THR A 239 16.52 14.13 -12.04
C THR A 239 15.23 13.33 -12.08
N TRP A 240 15.35 12.03 -11.83
CA TRP A 240 14.35 11.08 -12.25
C TRP A 240 12.99 11.30 -11.56
N MET A 241 11.93 11.38 -12.37
CA MET A 241 10.53 11.68 -11.96
C MET A 241 10.00 10.91 -10.74
N TYR A 242 10.56 9.75 -10.45
CA TYR A 242 10.11 8.82 -9.42
C TYR A 242 11.00 8.77 -8.18
N GLU A 243 12.07 9.57 -8.15
CA GLU A 243 12.86 9.72 -6.95
C GLU A 243 11.99 10.21 -5.79
N TRP A 244 12.29 9.70 -4.60
CA TRP A 244 11.56 10.04 -3.38
C TRP A 244 11.65 11.53 -3.04
N ASP A 245 12.70 12.22 -3.51
CA ASP A 245 12.90 13.67 -3.42
C ASP A 245 12.74 14.37 -4.77
N ASN A 246 12.07 13.77 -5.76
CA ASN A 246 11.85 14.37 -7.08
C ASN A 246 11.17 15.74 -7.00
N ASP A 247 10.25 15.93 -6.04
CA ASP A 247 9.64 17.24 -5.76
C ASP A 247 10.73 18.32 -5.56
N ARG A 248 11.91 17.97 -5.02
CA ARG A 248 13.10 18.82 -4.88
C ARG A 248 14.06 18.74 -6.07
N SER A 249 14.42 17.53 -6.52
CA SER A 249 15.52 17.31 -7.49
C SER A 249 15.13 17.64 -8.93
N GLU A 250 13.85 17.51 -9.32
CA GLU A 250 13.40 17.73 -10.70
C GLU A 250 13.76 19.13 -11.22
N ASP A 251 14.34 19.24 -12.41
CA ASP A 251 14.56 20.52 -13.10
C ASP A 251 13.81 20.64 -14.43
N ALA A 252 12.98 19.64 -14.77
CA ALA A 252 12.11 19.67 -15.93
C ALA A 252 11.18 20.89 -15.93
N LYS A 253 11.22 21.67 -17.03
CA LYS A 253 10.16 22.65 -17.33
C LYS A 253 8.79 21.97 -17.43
N PHE A 254 8.77 20.72 -17.89
CA PHE A 254 7.59 19.87 -17.93
C PHE A 254 8.00 18.40 -18.03
N ALA A 255 7.56 17.59 -17.08
CA ALA A 255 7.63 16.14 -17.09
C ALA A 255 6.27 15.57 -16.70
N MET A 256 5.89 14.44 -17.28
CA MET A 256 4.64 13.78 -16.94
C MET A 256 4.73 12.27 -17.08
N ASN A 257 3.85 11.59 -16.37
CA ASN A 257 3.54 10.20 -16.64
C ASN A 257 2.03 9.99 -16.68
N ILE A 258 1.64 8.95 -17.40
CA ILE A 258 0.29 8.41 -17.37
C ILE A 258 0.39 6.89 -17.30
N GLY A 259 -0.23 6.34 -16.27
CA GLY A 259 -0.26 4.92 -16.01
C GLY A 259 -1.69 4.39 -16.00
N PHE A 260 -1.86 3.15 -16.41
CA PHE A 260 -3.11 2.41 -16.30
C PHE A 260 -2.82 1.04 -15.73
N VAL A 261 -3.48 0.69 -14.63
CA VAL A 261 -3.38 -0.63 -14.01
C VAL A 261 -4.75 -1.30 -14.05
N TYR A 262 -4.79 -2.56 -14.45
CA TYR A 262 -5.96 -3.42 -14.39
C TYR A 262 -5.62 -4.68 -13.59
N ARG A 263 -6.52 -5.08 -12.69
CA ARG A 263 -6.40 -6.25 -11.82
C ARG A 263 -7.67 -7.06 -11.93
N LYS A 264 -7.53 -8.30 -12.39
CA LYS A 264 -8.57 -9.31 -12.30
C LYS A 264 -8.43 -10.08 -11.00
N HIS A 265 -9.46 -10.06 -10.16
CA HIS A 265 -9.51 -10.82 -8.92
C HIS A 265 -10.64 -11.85 -8.96
N PRO A 266 -10.33 -13.11 -9.33
CA PRO A 266 -11.35 -14.15 -9.46
C PRO A 266 -11.88 -14.67 -8.11
N THR A 267 -11.26 -14.28 -6.99
CA THR A 267 -11.64 -14.72 -5.65
C THR A 267 -11.94 -13.54 -4.74
N ALA A 268 -12.80 -13.78 -3.74
CA ALA A 268 -12.99 -12.88 -2.60
C ALA A 268 -11.73 -12.81 -1.72
N GLN A 269 -11.85 -12.18 -0.56
CA GLN A 269 -10.80 -12.14 0.46
C GLN A 269 -11.21 -12.94 1.70
N ASP A 270 -10.30 -13.06 2.65
CA ASP A 270 -10.63 -13.37 4.04
C ASP A 270 -11.08 -12.08 4.77
N ALA A 271 -11.63 -12.23 5.97
CA ALA A 271 -12.21 -11.13 6.72
C ALA A 271 -11.17 -10.05 7.06
N ALA A 272 -11.55 -8.80 6.79
CA ALA A 272 -10.80 -7.64 7.25
C ALA A 272 -11.07 -7.38 8.74
N ILE A 273 -10.18 -6.58 9.34
CA ILE A 273 -10.38 -6.04 10.69
C ILE A 273 -10.74 -4.56 10.53
N GLY A 274 -11.88 -4.17 11.08
CA GLY A 274 -12.32 -2.79 11.22
C GLY A 274 -12.29 -2.33 12.68
N PHE A 275 -12.72 -1.10 12.90
CA PHE A 275 -12.91 -0.52 14.23
C PHE A 275 -14.35 -0.09 14.42
N SER A 276 -14.92 -0.37 15.59
CA SER A 276 -16.18 0.22 16.01
C SER A 276 -16.03 1.72 16.31
N ASP A 277 -17.16 2.39 16.53
CA ASP A 277 -17.24 3.73 17.10
C ASP A 277 -16.60 3.83 18.50
N THR A 278 -16.63 2.74 19.28
CA THR A 278 -15.94 2.60 20.57
C THR A 278 -14.43 2.33 20.45
N ARG A 279 -13.89 2.23 19.23
CA ARG A 279 -12.48 1.86 18.90
C ARG A 279 -12.09 0.43 19.28
N ASP A 280 -13.07 -0.45 19.43
CA ASP A 280 -12.82 -1.87 19.59
C ASP A 280 -12.61 -2.55 18.24
N PHE A 281 -11.87 -3.66 18.25
CA PHE A 281 -11.68 -4.47 17.05
C PHE A 281 -12.99 -5.11 16.60
N LEU A 282 -13.30 -4.96 15.31
CA LEU A 282 -14.39 -5.65 14.64
C LEU A 282 -13.82 -6.58 13.57
N ILE A 283 -14.18 -7.87 13.63
CA ILE A 283 -13.95 -8.80 12.51
C ILE A 283 -15.18 -8.71 11.61
N PHE A 284 -15.00 -8.34 10.34
CA PHE A 284 -16.12 -8.28 9.42
C PHE A 284 -16.71 -9.70 9.20
N PRO A 285 -18.04 -9.87 9.21
CA PRO A 285 -18.68 -11.17 9.03
C PRO A 285 -18.52 -11.69 7.58
N ASN A 286 -18.38 -10.78 6.61
CA ASN A 286 -18.14 -11.05 5.20
C ASN A 286 -16.85 -10.34 4.74
N SER A 287 -16.41 -10.59 3.51
CA SER A 287 -15.22 -9.97 2.92
C SER A 287 -15.52 -9.30 1.58
N ALA A 288 -14.57 -8.47 1.14
CA ALA A 288 -14.61 -7.87 -0.18
C ALA A 288 -14.67 -8.94 -1.28
N PRO A 289 -15.66 -8.87 -2.20
CA PRO A 289 -15.92 -9.92 -3.18
C PRO A 289 -14.85 -10.02 -4.28
N ALA A 290 -15.05 -10.99 -5.17
CA ALA A 290 -14.30 -11.12 -6.41
C ALA A 290 -14.72 -9.99 -7.37
N GLU A 291 -13.79 -9.09 -7.70
CA GLU A 291 -14.05 -7.90 -8.50
C GLU A 291 -12.87 -7.53 -9.38
N ASP A 292 -13.17 -6.99 -10.54
CA ASP A 292 -12.17 -6.44 -11.45
C ASP A 292 -11.94 -4.95 -11.12
N LEU A 293 -10.69 -4.61 -10.83
CA LEU A 293 -10.30 -3.26 -10.43
C LEU A 293 -9.41 -2.63 -11.49
N TRP A 294 -9.61 -1.35 -11.75
CA TRP A 294 -8.72 -0.60 -12.63
C TRP A 294 -8.49 0.81 -12.12
N GLU A 295 -7.31 1.35 -12.39
CA GLU A 295 -6.95 2.73 -12.04
C GLU A 295 -6.06 3.32 -13.14
N ALA A 296 -6.56 4.41 -13.75
CA ALA A 296 -5.73 5.35 -14.47
C ALA A 296 -5.14 6.36 -13.47
N HIS A 297 -3.87 6.68 -13.63
CA HIS A 297 -3.19 7.67 -12.80
C HIS A 297 -2.20 8.48 -13.60
N SER A 298 -1.91 9.69 -13.12
CA SER A 298 -0.93 10.56 -13.74
C SER A 298 -0.27 11.41 -12.69
N ARG A 299 1.00 11.71 -12.94
CA ARG A 299 1.75 12.75 -12.25
C ARG A 299 2.26 13.72 -13.31
N VAL A 300 2.17 15.01 -13.02
CA VAL A 300 2.72 16.08 -13.84
C VAL A 300 3.57 16.93 -12.94
N VAL A 301 4.78 17.25 -13.40
CA VAL A 301 5.72 18.13 -12.71
C VAL A 301 6.15 19.20 -13.70
N SER A 302 6.15 20.45 -13.25
CA SER A 302 6.65 21.58 -14.02
C SER A 302 7.39 22.51 -13.07
N LYS A 303 8.70 22.69 -13.28
CA LYS A 303 9.48 23.72 -12.61
C LYS A 303 9.91 24.76 -13.62
N LEU A 304 9.24 25.91 -13.58
CA LEU A 304 9.57 27.03 -14.47
C LEU A 304 10.83 27.76 -14.00
N THR A 305 11.03 27.80 -12.68
CA THR A 305 12.25 28.30 -12.02
C THR A 305 12.54 27.46 -10.76
N PRO A 306 13.74 27.55 -10.16
CA PRO A 306 14.03 26.86 -8.90
C PRO A 306 13.11 27.25 -7.72
N GLU A 307 12.40 28.38 -7.85
CA GLU A 307 11.50 28.92 -6.82
C GLU A 307 10.02 28.82 -7.20
N LEU A 308 9.70 28.37 -8.43
CA LEU A 308 8.36 28.29 -8.97
C LEU A 308 8.14 26.91 -9.60
N GLY A 309 7.29 26.11 -8.97
CA GLY A 309 6.88 24.85 -9.56
C GLY A 309 5.47 24.42 -9.21
N LEU A 310 4.98 23.52 -10.05
CA LEU A 310 3.67 22.95 -10.04
C LEU A 310 3.81 21.43 -10.09
N ILE A 311 3.11 20.75 -9.19
CA ILE A 311 2.98 19.29 -9.19
C ILE A 311 1.50 18.97 -9.18
N ALA A 312 1.05 18.14 -10.11
CA ALA A 312 -0.30 17.60 -10.10
C ALA A 312 -0.24 16.08 -10.04
N ASN A 313 -1.02 15.49 -9.12
CA ASN A 313 -1.27 14.04 -9.11
C ASN A 313 -2.75 13.83 -9.37
N MET A 314 -3.08 12.87 -10.22
CA MET A 314 -4.45 12.57 -10.63
C MET A 314 -4.66 11.06 -10.65
N TYR A 315 -5.86 10.62 -10.33
CA TYR A 315 -6.29 9.24 -10.48
C TYR A 315 -7.79 9.16 -10.82
N TYR A 316 -8.16 8.08 -11.50
CA TYR A 316 -9.54 7.73 -11.81
C TYR A 316 -9.66 6.22 -11.98
N GLY A 317 -10.64 5.60 -11.35
CA GLY A 317 -10.73 4.15 -11.37
C GLY A 317 -11.86 3.56 -10.55
N THR A 318 -11.88 2.23 -10.50
CA THR A 318 -12.73 1.46 -9.60
C THR A 318 -11.96 1.04 -8.36
N ALA A 319 -12.65 0.98 -7.23
CA ALA A 319 -12.10 0.45 -5.99
C ALA A 319 -13.19 -0.26 -5.19
N GLN A 320 -12.77 -1.28 -4.44
CA GLN A 320 -13.63 -2.01 -3.51
C GLN A 320 -13.27 -1.62 -2.07
N ALA A 321 -14.26 -1.69 -1.18
CA ALA A 321 -14.09 -1.46 0.24
C ALA A 321 -13.10 -2.46 0.87
N ASN A 322 -12.60 -2.14 2.05
CA ASN A 322 -11.77 -3.06 2.82
C ASN A 322 -12.61 -4.14 3.53
N GLY A 323 -13.80 -3.76 4.02
CA GLY A 323 -14.72 -4.63 4.76
C GLY A 323 -15.62 -5.48 3.85
N SER A 324 -16.87 -5.63 4.26
CA SER A 324 -17.84 -6.59 3.70
C SER A 324 -18.75 -6.05 2.60
N ASP A 325 -18.68 -4.76 2.26
CA ASP A 325 -19.61 -4.15 1.31
C ASP A 325 -19.29 -4.58 -0.14
N GLU A 326 -20.31 -5.06 -0.85
CA GLU A 326 -20.24 -5.47 -2.25
C GLU A 326 -20.19 -4.28 -3.21
N ARG A 327 -20.55 -3.08 -2.76
CA ARG A 327 -20.60 -1.89 -3.62
C ARG A 327 -19.21 -1.48 -4.11
N LEU A 328 -18.98 -1.73 -5.39
CA LEU A 328 -17.84 -1.21 -6.15
C LEU A 328 -18.00 0.30 -6.40
N ILE A 329 -17.00 1.09 -6.00
CA ILE A 329 -17.04 2.54 -6.19
C ILE A 329 -16.25 2.93 -7.44
N LYS A 330 -16.74 3.94 -8.17
CA LYS A 330 -16.03 4.58 -9.27
C LYS A 330 -15.61 5.97 -8.81
N ARG A 331 -14.32 6.12 -8.52
CA ARG A 331 -13.74 7.27 -7.84
C ARG A 331 -12.76 8.01 -8.73
N GLY A 332 -12.68 9.31 -8.54
CA GLY A 332 -11.69 10.16 -9.18
C GLY A 332 -11.18 11.21 -8.22
N GLY A 333 -9.96 11.66 -8.42
CA GLY A 333 -9.44 12.75 -7.64
C GLY A 333 -8.01 13.11 -7.99
N GLY A 334 -7.52 14.12 -7.30
CA GLY A 334 -6.17 14.59 -7.50
C GLY A 334 -5.84 15.75 -6.58
N ASP A 335 -4.56 16.06 -6.51
CA ASP A 335 -4.04 17.23 -5.83
C ASP A 335 -3.13 18.03 -6.76
N VAL A 336 -3.21 19.35 -6.65
CA VAL A 336 -2.31 20.29 -7.31
C VAL A 336 -1.57 21.06 -6.21
N ARG A 337 -0.25 21.00 -6.27
CA ARG A 337 0.67 21.73 -5.40
C ARG A 337 1.32 22.82 -6.22
N PHE A 338 1.14 24.05 -5.78
CA PHE A 338 1.82 25.22 -6.30
C PHE A 338 2.77 25.73 -5.23
N ILE A 339 4.04 25.89 -5.59
CA ILE A 339 5.06 26.41 -4.69
C ILE A 339 5.68 27.64 -5.33
N TYR A 340 5.68 28.74 -4.58
CA TYR A 340 6.36 29.97 -4.94
C TYR A 340 7.14 30.53 -3.75
N LYS A 341 8.46 30.60 -3.88
CA LYS A 341 9.39 31.05 -2.83
C LYS A 341 9.18 30.30 -1.52
N LYS A 342 8.53 30.92 -0.52
CA LYS A 342 8.24 30.37 0.82
C LYS A 342 6.81 29.85 0.99
N VAL A 343 5.95 30.10 0.00
CA VAL A 343 4.52 29.81 0.05
C VAL A 343 4.24 28.52 -0.71
N LYS A 344 3.45 27.64 -0.10
CA LYS A 344 2.89 26.44 -0.72
C LYS A 344 1.38 26.52 -0.66
N VAL A 345 0.75 26.29 -1.81
CA VAL A 345 -0.70 26.14 -1.95
C VAL A 345 -0.98 24.73 -2.44
N THR A 346 -1.81 23.99 -1.72
CA THR A 346 -2.23 22.65 -2.11
C THR A 346 -3.74 22.62 -2.24
N GLY A 347 -4.24 22.44 -3.46
CA GLY A 347 -5.64 22.18 -3.74
C GLY A 347 -5.85 20.68 -3.98
N ALA A 348 -6.91 20.09 -3.44
CA ALA A 348 -7.28 18.72 -3.76
C ALA A 348 -8.78 18.59 -4.01
N VAL A 349 -9.13 17.70 -4.94
CA VAL A 349 -10.51 17.35 -5.27
C VAL A 349 -10.63 15.83 -5.26
N LYS A 350 -11.70 15.31 -4.67
CA LYS A 350 -12.10 13.90 -4.75
C LYS A 350 -13.58 13.80 -5.07
N VAL A 351 -13.94 12.87 -5.94
CA VAL A 351 -15.29 12.63 -6.43
C VAL A 351 -15.64 11.16 -6.19
N ASN A 352 -16.78 10.92 -5.53
CA ASN A 352 -17.25 9.59 -5.14
C ASN A 352 -16.19 8.75 -4.42
N ASP A 353 -15.40 9.39 -3.57
CA ASP A 353 -14.27 8.77 -2.88
C ASP A 353 -14.53 8.68 -1.37
N TRP A 354 -13.81 7.76 -0.72
CA TRP A 354 -13.79 7.61 0.72
C TRP A 354 -13.30 8.88 1.43
N GLY A 355 -13.81 9.09 2.63
CA GLY A 355 -13.35 10.14 3.53
C GLY A 355 -11.90 9.93 4.02
N PRO A 356 -11.40 10.83 4.86
CA PRO A 356 -9.98 10.87 5.25
C PRO A 356 -9.55 9.78 6.24
N PHE A 357 -10.49 9.12 6.92
CA PHE A 357 -10.21 8.11 7.95
C PHE A 357 -10.43 6.69 7.43
N ASP A 358 -9.68 5.72 7.98
CA ASP A 358 -9.68 4.34 7.50
C ASP A 358 -11.08 3.68 7.52
N TYR A 359 -11.89 3.99 8.53
CA TYR A 359 -13.25 3.44 8.65
C TYR A 359 -14.13 3.80 7.44
N HIS A 360 -13.85 4.91 6.74
CA HIS A 360 -14.57 5.24 5.51
C HIS A 360 -14.34 4.19 4.43
N ARG A 361 -13.11 3.67 4.33
CA ARG A 361 -12.80 2.60 3.40
C ARG A 361 -13.29 1.24 3.90
N ASP A 362 -13.29 1.02 5.22
CA ASP A 362 -13.78 -0.23 5.82
C ASP A 362 -15.28 -0.43 5.62
N PHE A 363 -16.07 0.59 5.95
CA PHE A 363 -17.54 0.58 5.85
C PHE A 363 -18.05 1.18 4.54
N ASN A 364 -17.16 1.42 3.59
CA ASN A 364 -17.47 1.97 2.27
C ASN A 364 -18.27 3.29 2.32
N LEU A 365 -17.91 4.20 3.23
CA LEU A 365 -18.51 5.52 3.36
C LEU A 365 -17.81 6.49 2.40
N THR A 366 -18.58 7.02 1.45
CA THR A 366 -18.07 7.87 0.37
C THR A 366 -18.79 9.20 0.34
N TYR A 367 -18.06 10.25 -0.04
CA TYR A 367 -18.60 11.57 -0.28
C TYR A 367 -18.71 11.82 -1.79
N PRO A 368 -19.84 12.37 -2.29
CA PRO A 368 -19.98 12.69 -3.71
C PRO A 368 -18.91 13.67 -4.22
N LEU A 369 -18.60 14.71 -3.44
CA LEU A 369 -17.54 15.68 -3.74
C LEU A 369 -16.84 16.11 -2.45
N GLN A 370 -15.51 16.07 -2.47
CA GLN A 370 -14.64 16.59 -1.42
C GLN A 370 -13.66 17.57 -2.06
N MET A 371 -13.51 18.74 -1.45
CA MET A 371 -12.55 19.76 -1.87
C MET A 371 -11.74 20.21 -0.67
N SER A 372 -10.44 20.37 -0.84
CA SER A 372 -9.60 20.99 0.18
C SER A 372 -8.64 22.00 -0.41
N LEU A 373 -8.38 23.07 0.33
CA LEU A 373 -7.39 24.09 0.01
C LEU A 373 -6.54 24.34 1.26
N ASP A 374 -5.24 24.05 1.15
CA ASP A 374 -4.21 24.38 2.14
C ASP A 374 -3.33 25.51 1.61
N ILE A 375 -3.10 26.52 2.45
CA ILE A 375 -2.14 27.59 2.20
C ILE A 375 -1.19 27.63 3.38
N SER A 376 0.09 27.43 3.12
CA SER A 376 1.13 27.41 4.15
C SER A 376 2.37 28.19 3.75
N THR A 377 3.09 28.67 4.76
CA THR A 377 4.38 29.34 4.63
C THR A 377 5.39 28.74 5.60
N SER A 378 6.66 28.72 5.19
CA SER A 378 7.79 28.17 5.95
C SER A 378 8.70 29.28 6.46
N LEU A 379 9.32 29.10 7.63
CA LEU A 379 10.36 30.01 8.14
C LEU A 379 11.72 29.75 7.45
N GLY A 380 11.99 28.51 7.01
CA GLY A 380 13.14 28.11 6.20
C GLY A 380 13.00 28.44 4.70
N LYS A 381 13.82 27.81 3.84
CA LYS A 381 13.39 27.56 2.44
C LYS A 381 12.28 26.52 2.57
N PRO A 382 11.11 26.69 1.93
CA PRO A 382 10.12 25.63 1.96
C PRO A 382 10.77 24.44 1.33
N ASP A 383 10.90 23.41 2.13
CA ASP A 383 11.38 22.17 1.61
C ASP A 383 10.23 21.53 0.82
N TRP A 384 10.58 21.00 -0.33
CA TRP A 384 9.64 20.27 -1.20
C TRP A 384 9.30 18.89 -0.60
N PHE A 385 9.90 18.57 0.54
CA PHE A 385 9.86 17.29 1.24
C PHE A 385 8.98 17.30 2.53
N ILE A 386 8.69 16.12 3.06
CA ILE A 386 7.99 15.87 4.35
C ILE A 386 8.98 15.91 5.54
N LEU A 387 10.17 16.49 5.40
CA LEU A 387 11.04 16.72 6.56
C LEU A 387 10.33 17.71 7.48
N PRO A 388 10.52 17.62 8.80
CA PRO A 388 9.97 18.61 9.70
C PRO A 388 10.54 19.98 9.29
N ASP A 389 9.70 20.85 8.79
CA ASP A 389 10.01 22.26 8.57
C ASP A 389 9.08 23.07 9.47
N THR A 390 9.58 24.19 9.97
CA THR A 390 8.76 25.09 10.77
C THR A 390 7.85 25.85 9.84
N ARG A 391 6.57 25.44 9.80
CA ARG A 391 5.55 25.98 8.90
C ARG A 391 4.28 26.35 9.64
N ILE A 392 3.63 27.39 9.16
CA ILE A 392 2.29 27.81 9.58
C ILE A 392 1.36 27.77 8.38
N GLY A 393 0.14 27.31 8.58
CA GLY A 393 -0.84 27.22 7.50
C GLY A 393 -2.28 27.24 7.97
N ILE A 394 -3.15 27.45 6.98
CA ILE A 394 -4.59 27.33 7.09
C ILE A 394 -5.08 26.37 6.02
N MET A 395 -5.95 25.45 6.42
CA MET A 395 -6.58 24.48 5.53
C MET A 395 -8.10 24.56 5.69
N GLY A 396 -8.80 24.72 4.57
CA GLY A 396 -10.24 24.56 4.48
C GLY A 396 -10.57 23.26 3.76
N THR A 397 -11.53 22.51 4.27
CA THR A 397 -12.10 21.33 3.61
C THR A 397 -13.61 21.47 3.55
N TRP A 398 -14.18 21.13 2.40
CA TRP A 398 -15.61 21.07 2.17
C TRP A 398 -15.99 19.72 1.58
N ARG A 399 -17.10 19.14 2.02
CA ARG A 399 -17.63 17.88 1.50
C ARG A 399 -19.14 17.96 1.31
N SER A 400 -19.65 17.53 0.16
CA SER A 400 -21.08 17.25 0.01
C SER A 400 -21.42 15.90 0.63
N LEU A 401 -22.63 15.76 1.15
CA LEU A 401 -23.10 14.53 1.79
C LEU A 401 -24.17 13.84 0.93
N ASN A 402 -24.37 12.55 1.17
CA ASN A 402 -25.47 11.76 0.64
C ASN A 402 -25.72 10.54 1.54
N GLU A 403 -26.48 9.56 1.06
CA GLU A 403 -26.79 8.32 1.77
C GLU A 403 -25.56 7.51 2.22
N PHE A 404 -24.40 7.68 1.58
CA PHE A 404 -23.14 7.04 1.95
C PHE A 404 -22.26 7.88 2.88
N SER A 405 -22.76 9.03 3.35
CA SER A 405 -22.09 9.96 4.28
C SER A 405 -22.99 10.28 5.50
N PRO A 406 -23.40 9.28 6.31
CA PRO A 406 -24.52 9.44 7.25
C PRO A 406 -24.25 10.34 8.46
N ARG A 407 -23.03 10.87 8.66
CA ARG A 407 -22.57 11.54 9.88
C ARG A 407 -23.45 12.70 10.38
N TYR A 408 -24.18 13.35 9.49
CA TYR A 408 -25.07 14.48 9.81
C TYR A 408 -26.49 14.26 9.27
N SER A 409 -26.93 13.00 9.17
CA SER A 409 -28.28 12.67 8.69
C SER A 409 -29.31 13.28 9.65
N PRO A 410 -30.23 14.15 9.17
CA PRO A 410 -31.23 14.80 10.03
C PRO A 410 -32.20 13.83 10.72
N ASN A 411 -32.26 12.58 10.24
CA ASN A 411 -33.06 11.49 10.82
C ASN A 411 -32.25 10.60 11.78
N GLN A 412 -30.93 10.77 11.89
CA GLN A 412 -30.19 10.23 13.04
C GLN A 412 -30.55 11.13 14.23
N ALA A 413 -31.52 10.67 15.01
CA ALA A 413 -31.97 11.34 16.22
C ALA A 413 -30.76 11.79 17.06
N GLU A 414 -30.74 13.06 17.48
CA GLU A 414 -29.82 13.50 18.54
C GLU A 414 -29.94 12.54 19.73
N PRO A 415 -28.88 12.31 20.53
CA PRO A 415 -28.91 11.36 21.66
C PRO A 415 -30.03 11.59 22.70
N PHE A 416 -30.78 12.69 22.57
CA PHE A 416 -31.86 13.13 23.46
C PHE A 416 -33.14 13.54 22.70
N ALA A 417 -33.29 13.17 21.42
CA ALA A 417 -34.51 13.45 20.67
C ALA A 417 -35.58 12.38 20.95
N ASP A 418 -36.63 12.76 21.68
CA ASP A 418 -37.74 11.87 22.05
C ASP A 418 -38.68 11.52 20.88
N GLN A 419 -38.52 12.17 19.72
CA GLN A 419 -39.29 11.93 18.49
C GLN A 419 -38.42 12.16 17.25
N PRO A 420 -38.63 11.40 16.16
CA PRO A 420 -37.96 11.67 14.88
C PRO A 420 -38.38 13.02 14.31
N ILE A 421 -37.44 13.78 13.75
CA ILE A 421 -37.74 15.05 13.09
C ILE A 421 -38.40 14.74 11.74
N ILE A 422 -39.69 15.07 11.59
CA ILE A 422 -40.44 14.80 10.36
C ILE A 422 -40.41 16.05 9.47
N SER A 423 -39.86 15.93 8.25
CA SER A 423 -39.97 16.95 7.20
C SER A 423 -40.96 16.50 6.11
N PRO A 424 -42.03 17.28 5.82
CA PRO A 424 -43.00 16.96 4.76
C PRO A 424 -42.40 16.91 3.34
N ILE A 425 -41.23 17.53 3.13
CA ILE A 425 -40.54 17.64 1.84
C ILE A 425 -39.16 16.92 1.85
N GLY A 426 -38.84 16.21 2.93
CA GLY A 426 -37.50 15.64 3.16
C GLY A 426 -36.48 16.68 3.63
N PHE A 427 -35.30 16.22 4.04
CA PHE A 427 -34.17 17.10 4.33
C PHE A 427 -33.17 17.06 3.16
N PRO A 428 -32.49 18.18 2.85
CA PRO A 428 -31.35 18.12 1.95
C PRO A 428 -30.23 17.28 2.57
N ASN A 429 -29.41 16.63 1.75
CA ASN A 429 -28.31 15.79 2.25
C ASN A 429 -27.29 16.56 3.10
N GLY A 430 -27.17 17.88 2.92
CA GLY A 430 -26.27 18.74 3.69
C GLY A 430 -24.83 18.78 3.17
N SER A 431 -23.97 19.47 3.92
CA SER A 431 -22.54 19.60 3.63
C SER A 431 -21.71 19.74 4.90
N GLU A 432 -20.48 19.23 4.89
CA GLU A 432 -19.50 19.35 5.96
C GLU A 432 -18.44 20.40 5.62
N TRP A 433 -18.11 21.26 6.58
CA TRP A 433 -17.02 22.23 6.51
C TRP A 433 -16.04 21.98 7.66
N GLU A 434 -14.75 21.90 7.35
CA GLU A 434 -13.67 21.87 8.34
C GLU A 434 -12.67 22.98 8.03
N ILE A 435 -12.37 23.83 9.01
CA ILE A 435 -11.32 24.86 8.91
C ILE A 435 -10.31 24.58 10.00
N ARG A 436 -9.05 24.42 9.61
CA ARG A 436 -7.93 24.10 10.50
C ARG A 436 -6.82 25.11 10.31
N THR A 437 -6.31 25.65 11.41
CA THR A 437 -5.02 26.33 11.45
C THR A 437 -4.01 25.41 12.13
N TYR A 438 -2.76 25.47 11.69
CA TYR A 438 -1.71 24.65 12.28
C TYR A 438 -0.36 25.36 12.28
N VAL A 439 0.46 24.97 13.25
CA VAL A 439 1.88 25.31 13.34
C VAL A 439 2.63 24.01 13.51
N HIS A 440 3.55 23.72 12.59
CA HIS A 440 4.53 22.66 12.76
C HIS A 440 5.83 23.32 13.18
N ILE A 441 6.50 22.76 14.20
CA ILE A 441 7.77 23.28 14.71
C ILE A 441 8.79 22.16 14.54
N ASN A 442 9.82 22.40 13.73
CA ASN A 442 10.99 21.53 13.72
C ASN A 442 11.88 21.89 14.91
N ILE A 443 12.14 20.91 15.78
CA ILE A 443 12.98 21.04 16.98
C ILE A 443 14.39 20.44 16.74
N GLY A 444 14.65 19.87 15.54
CA GLY A 444 15.95 19.34 15.13
C GLY A 444 16.88 20.44 14.61
N LYS A 445 18.16 20.38 15.01
CA LYS A 445 19.26 21.23 14.52
C LYS A 445 19.66 20.89 13.09
#